data_AF-A0A7X8VCI7-F1
#
_entry.id   AF-A0A7X8VCI7-F1
#
_cell.length_a   1.000
_cell.length_b   1.000
_cell.length_c   1.000
_cell.angle_alpha   90.00
_cell.angle_beta   90.00
_cell.angle_gamma   90.00
#
_symmetry.space_group_name_H-M   'P 1'
#
loop_
_entity.id
_entity.type
_entity.pdbx_description
1 polymer ?
#
loop_
_entity_poly.entity_id
_entity_poly.type
_entity_poly.pdbx_seq_one_letter_code
_entity_poly.pdbx_strand_id
1 'polypeptide(L)'
;KHKVLWEKKNGKVPEGYVLTFLDGDKNNITLDNLALISMAESLELTRSNLRSTIPEFTKTGILIAKVKVARNKRKKTLKSIQ
;
A
#
# COMPACT_ATOMS: atom_id res chain seq x y z
N LYS A 1 14.76 10.29 3.37
CA LYS A 1 15.72 9.60 2.48
C LYS A 1 15.00 8.68 1.47
N HIS A 2 14.14 7.74 1.89
CA HIS A 2 13.39 6.85 0.98
C HIS A 2 12.44 7.58 0.00
N LYS A 3 11.72 8.62 0.46
CA LYS A 3 10.83 9.40 -0.41
C LYS A 3 11.57 10.07 -1.58
N VAL A 4 12.74 10.65 -1.33
CA VAL A 4 13.58 11.29 -2.37
C VAL A 4 14.06 10.27 -3.41
N LEU A 5 14.46 9.08 -2.97
CA LEU A 5 14.86 7.99 -3.87
C LEU A 5 13.70 7.58 -4.79
N TRP A 6 12.50 7.43 -4.21
CA TRP A 6 11.30 7.11 -4.97
C TRP A 6 10.94 8.21 -5.97
N GLU A 7 10.91 9.46 -5.52
CA GLU A 7 10.51 10.61 -6.36
C GLU A 7 11.47 10.83 -7.53
N LYS A 8 12.77 10.55 -7.36
CA LYS A 8 13.77 10.62 -8.43
C LYS A 8 13.49 9.64 -9.58
N LYS A 9 12.86 8.50 -9.30
CA LYS A 9 12.58 7.46 -10.31
C LYS A 9 11.14 7.46 -10.82
N ASN A 10 10.17 7.61 -9.91
CA ASN A 10 8.74 7.44 -10.18
C ASN A 10 7.94 8.75 -10.14
N GLY A 11 8.57 9.86 -9.74
CA GLY A 11 7.89 11.14 -9.55
C GLY A 11 7.24 11.31 -8.18
N LYS A 12 6.61 12.47 -7.98
CA LYS A 12 6.05 12.91 -6.70
C LYS A 12 5.00 11.92 -6.19
N VAL A 13 5.04 11.62 -4.89
CA VAL A 13 3.99 10.81 -4.25
C VAL A 13 2.67 11.60 -4.26
N PRO A 14 1.60 11.09 -4.88
CA PRO A 14 0.31 11.76 -4.92
C PRO A 14 -0.36 11.78 -3.53
N GLU A 15 -1.27 12.74 -3.34
CA GLU A 15 -2.03 12.86 -2.10
C GLU A 15 -2.94 11.63 -1.89
N GLY A 16 -3.04 11.17 -0.64
CA GLY A 16 -3.78 9.95 -0.30
C GLY A 16 -3.01 8.65 -0.55
N TYR A 17 -1.74 8.73 -0.98
CA TYR A 17 -0.84 7.59 -1.11
C TYR A 17 0.33 7.66 -0.12
N VAL A 18 0.85 6.50 0.24
CA VAL A 18 1.95 6.31 1.18
C VAL A 18 2.95 5.31 0.61
N LEU A 19 4.22 5.53 0.92
CA LEU A 19 5.28 4.56 0.65
C LEU A 19 5.35 3.56 1.81
N THR A 20 5.31 2.28 1.48
CA THR A 20 5.52 1.18 2.43
C THR A 20 6.77 0.40 2.07
N PHE A 21 7.46 -0.07 3.09
CA PHE A 21 8.50 -1.10 2.95
C PHE A 21 7.83 -2.47 2.85
N LEU A 22 8.32 -3.32 1.95
CA LEU A 22 7.77 -4.65 1.69
C LEU A 22 8.29 -5.69 2.69
N ASP A 23 9.55 -5.59 3.12
CA ASP A 23 10.15 -6.40 4.19
C ASP A 23 9.89 -5.86 5.61
N GLY A 24 9.40 -4.63 5.73
CA GLY A 24 9.25 -3.95 7.01
C GLY A 24 10.53 -3.36 7.60
N ASP A 25 11.68 -3.51 6.93
CA ASP A 25 12.95 -2.91 7.33
C ASP A 25 13.11 -1.50 6.74
N LYS A 26 13.17 -0.51 7.62
CA LYS A 26 13.32 0.90 7.26
C LYS A 26 14.73 1.26 6.79
N ASN A 27 15.70 0.37 7.02
CA ASN A 27 17.08 0.53 6.59
C ASN A 27 17.30 0.03 5.16
N ASN A 28 16.49 -0.92 4.70
CA ASN A 28 16.53 -1.42 3.33
C ASN A 28 15.80 -0.47 2.36
N ILE A 29 16.45 0.67 2.08
CA ILE A 29 15.93 1.71 1.20
C ILE A 29 16.31 1.40 -0.25
N THR A 30 15.65 0.40 -0.83
CA THR A 30 15.77 0.04 -2.26
C THR A 30 14.43 0.27 -2.96
N LEU A 31 14.46 0.62 -4.25
CA LEU A 31 13.22 0.86 -5.01
C LEU A 31 12.35 -0.39 -5.07
N ASP A 32 12.95 -1.58 -5.18
CA ASP A 32 12.26 -2.88 -5.19
C ASP A 32 11.62 -3.26 -3.85
N ASN A 33 12.12 -2.71 -2.73
CA ASN A 33 11.54 -2.90 -1.40
C ASN A 33 10.51 -1.81 -1.03
N LEU A 34 10.31 -0.82 -1.89
CA LEU A 34 9.32 0.23 -1.70
C LEU A 34 8.10 -0.05 -2.58
N ALA A 35 6.91 0.07 -1.98
CA ALA A 35 5.66 0.07 -2.72
C ALA A 35 4.85 1.32 -2.41
N LEU A 36 4.31 1.93 -3.46
CA LEU A 36 3.37 3.03 -3.34
C LEU A 36 1.95 2.46 -3.26
N ILE A 37 1.27 2.68 -2.13
CA ILE A 37 -0.09 2.21 -1.89
C ILE A 37 -0.97 3.34 -1.39
N SER A 38 -2.27 3.26 -1.59
CA SER A 38 -3.21 4.22 -1.02
C SER A 38 -3.27 4.08 0.52
N MET A 39 -3.64 5.16 1.21
CA MET A 39 -3.84 5.12 2.67
C MET A 39 -4.87 4.07 3.08
N ALA A 40 -5.91 3.87 2.25
CA ALA A 40 -6.93 2.85 2.49
C ALA A 40 -6.36 1.42 2.39
N GLU A 41 -5.50 1.15 1.41
CA GLU A 41 -4.81 -0.14 1.29
C GLU A 41 -3.85 -0.36 2.46
N SER A 42 -3.10 0.67 2.86
CA SER A 42 -2.22 0.59 4.03
C SER A 42 -2.98 0.29 5.33
N LEU A 43 -4.14 0.91 5.51
CA LEU A 43 -5.02 0.64 6.64
C LEU A 43 -5.54 -0.81 6.61
N GLU A 44 -5.99 -1.28 5.44
CA GLU A 44 -6.52 -2.63 5.28
C GLU A 44 -5.44 -3.70 5.48
N LEU A 45 -4.21 -3.46 5.02
CA LEU A 45 -3.04 -4.31 5.29
C LEU A 45 -2.82 -4.52 6.78
N THR A 46 -2.81 -3.42 7.54
CA THR A 46 -2.61 -3.47 9.00
C THR A 46 -3.79 -4.15 9.68
N ARG A 47 -5.03 -3.82 9.30
CA ARG A 47 -6.25 -4.44 9.88
C ARG A 47 -6.36 -5.93 9.61
N SER A 48 -5.90 -6.38 8.45
CA SER A 48 -5.92 -7.79 8.05
C SER A 48 -4.65 -8.55 8.43
N ASN A 49 -3.69 -7.90 9.11
CA ASN A 49 -2.39 -8.49 9.46
C ASN A 49 -1.65 -9.14 8.26
N LEU A 50 -1.68 -8.47 7.10
CA LEU A 50 -1.12 -8.95 5.83
C LEU A 50 0.30 -8.46 5.56
N ARG A 51 0.97 -7.90 6.56
CA ARG A 51 2.38 -7.49 6.49
C ARG A 51 3.24 -8.67 6.89
N SER A 52 4.30 -8.92 6.12
CA SER A 52 5.28 -9.95 6.39
C SER A 52 6.69 -9.36 6.32
N THR A 53 7.67 -10.10 6.84
CA THR A 53 9.09 -9.83 6.63
C THR A 53 9.57 -10.27 5.25
N ILE A 54 8.78 -11.10 4.56
CA ILE A 54 9.07 -11.58 3.20
C ILE A 54 8.39 -10.62 2.20
N PRO A 55 9.16 -9.89 1.36
CA PRO A 55 8.63 -8.89 0.44
C PRO A 55 7.51 -9.39 -0.47
N GLU A 56 7.67 -10.61 -1.01
CA GLU A 56 6.69 -11.26 -1.91
C GLU A 56 5.33 -11.48 -1.23
N PHE A 57 5.33 -11.82 0.06
CA PHE A 57 4.10 -11.99 0.82
C PHE A 57 3.43 -10.64 1.11
N THR A 58 4.20 -9.61 1.41
CA THR A 58 3.66 -8.26 1.57
C THR A 58 3.10 -7.72 0.25
N LYS A 59 3.74 -7.97 -0.90
CA LYS A 59 3.19 -7.65 -2.24
C LYS A 59 1.83 -8.33 -2.47
N THR A 60 1.74 -9.62 -2.13
CA THR A 60 0.48 -10.37 -2.21
C THR A 60 -0.58 -9.80 -1.26
N GLY A 61 -0.16 -9.45 -0.04
CA GLY A 61 -1.00 -8.76 0.95
C GLY A 61 -1.55 -7.44 0.42
N ILE A 62 -0.73 -6.64 -0.29
CA ILE A 62 -1.14 -5.39 -0.92
C ILE A 62 -2.25 -5.65 -1.95
N LEU A 63 -2.10 -6.69 -2.79
CA LEU A 63 -3.12 -7.05 -3.78
C LEU A 63 -4.44 -7.44 -3.11
N ILE A 64 -4.39 -8.24 -2.03
CA ILE A 64 -5.57 -8.61 -1.25
C ILE A 64 -6.23 -7.36 -0.63
N ALA A 65 -5.43 -6.46 -0.06
CA ALA A 65 -5.92 -5.20 0.52
C ALA A 65 -6.60 -4.32 -0.53
N LYS A 66 -6.03 -4.21 -1.74
CA LYS A 66 -6.61 -3.48 -2.88
C LYS A 66 -7.98 -4.02 -3.25
N VAL A 67 -8.13 -5.34 -3.36
CA VAL A 67 -9.42 -5.99 -3.64
C VAL A 67 -10.44 -5.71 -2.53
N LYS A 68 -10.05 -5.83 -1.25
CA LYS A 68 -10.93 -5.55 -0.11
C LYS A 68 -11.39 -4.09 -0.07
N VAL A 69 -10.49 -3.14 -0.32
CA VAL A 69 -10.79 -1.70 -0.40
C VAL A 69 -11.76 -1.42 -1.55
N ALA A 70 -11.51 -1.96 -2.74
CA ALA A 70 -12.40 -1.79 -3.89
C ALA A 70 -13.81 -2.34 -3.60
N ARG A 71 -13.90 -3.52 -2.99
CA ARG A 71 -15.18 -4.11 -2.54
C ARG A 71 -15.90 -3.19 -1.55
N ASN A 72 -15.20 -2.64 -0.56
CA ASN A 72 -15.79 -1.76 0.45
C ASN A 72 -16.27 -0.44 -0.15
N LYS A 73 -15.52 0.14 -1.09
CA LYS A 73 -15.95 1.33 -1.86
C LYS A 73 -17.26 1.06 -2.61
N ARG A 74 -17.33 -0.06 -3.35
CA ARG A 74 -18.55 -0.45 -4.07
C ARG A 74 -19.76 -0.62 -3.16
N LYS A 75 -19.60 -1.26 -1.99
CA LYS A 75 -20.67 -1.41 -1.00
C LYS A 75 -21.19 -0.06 -0.47
N LYS A 76 -20.31 0.92 -0.26
CA LYS A 76 -20.72 2.27 0.18
C LYS A 76 -21.52 2.99 -0.89
N THR A 77 -21.07 2.93 -2.15
CA THR A 77 -21.77 3.54 -3.28
C THR A 77 -23.16 2.95 -3.51
N LEU A 78 -23.32 1.62 -3.38
CA LEU A 78 -24.63 0.98 -3.47
C LEU A 78 -25.59 1.44 -2.37
N LYS A 79 -25.09 1.60 -1.13
CA LYS A 79 -25.89 2.09 0.00
C LYS A 79 -26.28 3.56 -0.09
N SER A 80 -25.55 4.39 -0.84
CA SER A 80 -25.88 5.81 -1.00
C SER A 80 -26.88 6.07 -2.13
N ILE A 81 -27.16 5.07 -2.97
CA ILE A 81 -28.12 5.15 -4.08
C ILE A 81 -29.51 4.64 -3.62
N GLN A 82 -29.56 3.89 -2.52
CA GLN A 82 -30.76 3.31 -1.94
C GLN A 82 -31.29 4.20 -0.81
#